data_AF-C6RC16-F1
#
_entry.id   AF-C6RC16-F1
#
_cell.length_a   1.000
_cell.length_b   1.000
_cell.length_c   1.000
_cell.angle_alpha   90.00
_cell.angle_beta   90.00
_cell.angle_gamma   90.00
#
_symmetry.space_group_name_H-M   'P 1'
#
loop_
_entity.id
_entity.type
_entity.pdbx_description
1 polymer ?
#
loop_
_entity_poly.entity_id
_entity_poly.type
_entity_poly.pdbx_seq_one_letter_code
_entity_poly.pdbx_strand_id
1 'polypeptide(L)'
;MTNYISYLAEDQIPASYDWLWSGLGAVIVIALLVFWVASLISIIRSGYSVGVKVLLVMAAFAYPFLGPLVWFLFARNKEHKTKIDR
;
A
#
# COMPACT_ATOMS: atom_id res chain seq x y z
N MET A 1 -3.91 -37.56 -18.73
CA MET A 1 -3.59 -37.90 -17.33
C MET A 1 -3.54 -36.60 -16.55
N THR A 2 -4.53 -36.38 -15.69
CA THR A 2 -4.59 -35.24 -14.79
C THR A 2 -3.47 -35.38 -13.76
N ASN A 3 -2.56 -34.40 -13.69
CA ASN A 3 -1.43 -34.40 -12.78
C ASN A 3 -1.93 -34.26 -11.33
N TYR A 4 -2.13 -35.38 -10.64
CA TYR A 4 -2.52 -35.44 -9.22
C TYR A 4 -1.56 -34.65 -8.30
N ILE A 5 -0.32 -34.44 -8.74
CA ILE A 5 0.68 -33.61 -8.04
C ILE A 5 0.23 -32.14 -7.90
N SER A 6 -0.53 -31.58 -8.85
CA SER A 6 -0.99 -30.18 -8.74
C SER A 6 -2.11 -30.01 -7.71
N TYR A 7 -2.98 -31.01 -7.55
CA TYR A 7 -4.05 -30.97 -6.54
C TYR A 7 -3.52 -31.10 -5.12
N LEU A 8 -2.47 -31.92 -4.93
CA LEU A 8 -1.78 -32.02 -3.65
C LEU A 8 -0.96 -30.77 -3.32
N ALA A 9 -0.57 -29.96 -4.32
CA ALA A 9 0.14 -28.70 -4.07
C ALA A 9 -0.82 -27.56 -3.67
N GLU A 10 -2.02 -27.51 -4.26
CA GLU A 10 -3.05 -26.50 -3.95
C GLU A 10 -3.62 -26.66 -2.52
N ASP A 11 -3.72 -27.91 -2.04
CA ASP A 11 -4.34 -28.26 -0.74
C ASP A 11 -3.37 -28.23 0.46
N GLN A 12 -2.10 -27.82 0.25
CA GLN A 12 -1.02 -27.87 1.26
C GLN A 12 -0.66 -26.53 1.88
N ILE A 13 -1.38 -25.43 1.59
CA ILE A 13 -1.37 -24.27 2.48
C ILE A 13 -2.51 -24.47 3.47
N PRO A 14 -2.27 -25.10 4.64
CA PRO A 14 -3.34 -25.27 5.61
C PRO A 14 -3.85 -23.88 6.01
N ALA A 15 -5.17 -23.74 6.14
CA ALA A 15 -5.84 -22.54 6.65
C ALA A 15 -5.28 -22.09 8.03
N SER A 16 -4.47 -22.92 8.68
CA SER A 16 -3.64 -22.57 9.82
C SER A 16 -2.55 -21.53 9.53
N TYR A 17 -2.29 -21.09 8.30
CA TYR A 17 -1.38 -19.97 8.01
C TYR A 17 -2.12 -18.66 7.71
N ASP A 18 -3.44 -18.68 7.51
CA ASP A 18 -4.21 -17.47 7.19
C ASP A 18 -4.19 -16.45 8.32
N TRP A 19 -4.17 -16.90 9.58
CA TRP A 19 -4.03 -16.02 10.73
C TRP A 19 -2.62 -15.39 10.83
N LEU A 20 -1.58 -16.05 10.30
CA LEU A 20 -0.23 -15.50 10.22
C LEU A 20 -0.15 -14.40 9.16
N TRP A 21 -0.70 -14.65 7.97
CA TRP A 21 -0.72 -13.65 6.89
C TRP A 21 -1.60 -12.44 7.23
N SER A 22 -2.80 -12.68 7.77
CA SER A 22 -3.70 -11.61 8.20
C SER A 22 -3.18 -10.89 9.45
N GLY A 23 -2.61 -11.62 10.41
CA GLY A 23 -2.01 -11.05 11.61
C GLY A 23 -0.79 -10.18 11.29
N LEU A 24 0.11 -10.66 10.44
CA LEU A 24 1.27 -9.89 9.98
C LEU A 24 0.84 -8.65 9.21
N GLY A 25 -0.15 -8.78 8.31
CA GLY A 25 -0.73 -7.64 7.61
C GLY A 25 -1.30 -6.59 8.57
N ALA A 26 -2.06 -7.02 9.58
CA ALA A 26 -2.62 -6.12 10.59
C ALA A 26 -1.53 -5.41 11.40
N VAL A 27 -0.48 -6.12 11.84
CA VAL A 27 0.65 -5.54 12.57
C VAL A 27 1.35 -4.47 11.73
N ILE A 28 1.61 -4.73 10.44
CA ILE A 28 2.24 -3.77 9.53
C ILE A 28 1.36 -2.52 9.39
N VAL A 29 0.05 -2.70 9.16
CA VAL A 29 -0.88 -1.56 9.04
C VAL A 29 -0.91 -0.73 10.33
N ILE A 30 -0.99 -1.37 11.50
CA ILE A 30 -0.96 -0.69 12.79
C ILE A 30 0.37 0.06 12.98
N ALA A 31 1.51 -0.58 12.69
CA ALA A 31 2.82 0.06 12.80
C ALA A 31 2.94 1.30 11.89
N LEU A 32 2.44 1.20 10.65
CA LEU A 32 2.40 2.33 9.72
C LEU A 32 1.49 3.45 10.22
N LEU A 33 0.32 3.13 10.78
CA LEU A 33 -0.57 4.13 11.38
C LEU A 33 0.06 4.83 12.58
N VAL A 34 0.71 4.08 13.47
CA VAL A 34 1.46 4.64 14.61
C VAL A 34 2.58 5.54 14.12
N PHE A 35 3.36 5.09 13.13
CA PHE A 35 4.45 5.87 12.55
C PHE A 35 3.93 7.15 11.88
N TRP A 36 2.79 7.06 11.19
CA TRP A 36 2.13 8.22 10.57
C TRP A 36 1.70 9.25 11.61
N VAL A 37 1.02 8.83 12.69
CA VAL A 37 0.65 9.74 13.79
C VAL A 37 1.89 10.34 14.47
N ALA A 38 2.91 9.52 14.73
CA ALA A 38 4.18 9.98 15.30
C ALA A 38 4.85 11.04 14.42
N SER A 39 4.77 10.90 13.10
CA SER A 39 5.28 11.90 12.15
C SER A 39 4.57 13.24 12.28
N LEU A 40 3.24 13.24 12.44
CA LEU A 40 2.45 14.47 12.62
C LEU A 40 2.83 15.18 13.93
N ILE A 41 2.93 14.41 15.02
CA ILE A 41 3.37 14.94 16.33
C ILE A 41 4.79 15.53 16.22
N SER A 42 5.69 14.84 15.52
CA SER A 42 7.05 15.31 15.28
C SER A 42 7.08 16.64 14.50
N ILE A 43 6.28 16.78 13.45
CA ILE A 43 6.16 18.02 12.67
C ILE A 43 5.64 19.16 13.55
N ILE A 44 4.57 18.93 14.31
CA ILE A 44 3.97 19.96 15.18
C ILE A 44 4.98 20.44 16.23
N ARG A 45 5.72 19.50 16.84
CA ARG A 45 6.74 19.79 17.88
C ARG A 45 8.06 20.31 17.32
N SER A 46 8.28 20.25 16.01
CA SER A 46 9.52 20.72 15.40
C SER A 46 9.69 22.24 15.55
N GLY A 47 10.94 22.71 15.50
CA GLY A 47 11.28 24.14 15.52
C GLY A 47 11.05 24.85 14.19
N TYR A 48 10.39 24.23 13.20
CA TYR A 48 10.17 24.82 11.89
C TYR A 48 9.19 26.00 11.93
N SER A 49 9.30 26.89 10.94
CA SER A 49 8.33 27.95 10.73
C SER A 49 6.94 27.36 10.44
N VAL A 50 5.89 28.13 10.74
CA VAL A 50 4.50 27.69 10.55
C VAL A 50 4.23 27.25 9.11
N GLY A 51 4.75 27.99 8.12
CA GLY A 51 4.57 27.64 6.71
C GLY A 51 5.17 26.28 6.34
N VAL A 52 6.37 25.96 6.86
CA VAL A 52 7.01 24.67 6.64
C VAL A 52 6.24 23.54 7.33
N LYS A 53 5.70 23.76 8.53
CA LYS A 53 4.86 22.78 9.21
C LYS A 53 3.61 22.43 8.41
N VAL A 54 2.91 23.45 7.90
CA VAL A 54 1.71 23.26 7.07
C VAL A 54 2.06 22.46 5.82
N LEU A 55 3.16 22.80 5.13
CA LEU A 55 3.62 22.07 3.96
C LEU A 55 3.91 20.59 4.27
N LEU A 56 4.61 20.32 5.37
CA LEU A 56 4.95 18.95 5.79
C LEU A 56 3.72 18.13 6.18
N VAL A 57 2.75 18.74 6.89
CA VAL A 57 1.48 18.07 7.20
C VAL A 57 0.72 17.75 5.91
N MET A 58 0.56 18.71 5.00
CA MET A 58 -0.10 18.48 3.71
C MET A 58 0.59 17.35 2.93
N ALA A 59 1.92 17.32 2.91
CA ALA A 59 2.67 16.25 2.27
C ALA A 59 2.42 14.88 2.94
N ALA A 60 2.39 14.81 4.27
CA ALA A 60 2.11 13.59 5.03
C ALA A 60 0.69 13.04 4.75
N PHE A 61 -0.27 13.91 4.48
CA PHE A 61 -1.62 13.52 4.05
C PHE A 61 -1.71 13.18 2.57
N ALA A 62 -0.96 13.85 1.69
CA ALA A 62 -1.00 13.60 0.25
C ALA A 62 -0.31 12.28 -0.13
N TYR A 63 0.77 11.92 0.56
CA TYR A 63 1.58 10.74 0.25
C TYR A 63 0.82 9.41 0.04
N PRO A 64 -0.13 8.99 0.91
CA PRO A 64 -0.90 7.76 0.69
C PRO A 64 -1.75 7.77 -0.60
N PHE A 65 -2.05 8.95 -1.14
CA PHE A 65 -2.85 9.10 -2.36
C PHE A 65 -2.00 9.25 -3.63
N LEU A 66 -0.71 9.57 -3.52
CA LEU A 66 0.15 9.80 -4.68
C LEU A 66 0.26 8.54 -5.57
N GLY A 67 0.40 7.35 -4.97
CA GLY A 67 0.47 6.08 -5.73
C GLY A 67 -0.79 5.83 -6.58
N PRO A 68 -1.99 5.79 -5.97
CA PRO A 68 -3.25 5.70 -6.71
C PRO A 68 -3.42 6.83 -7.74
N LEU A 69 -3.09 8.07 -7.37
CA LEU A 69 -3.21 9.23 -8.26
C LEU A 69 -2.34 9.07 -9.51
N VAL A 70 -1.09 8.62 -9.35
CA VAL A 70 -0.18 8.35 -10.47
C VAL A 70 -0.75 7.24 -11.38
N TRP A 71 -1.31 6.18 -10.80
CA TRP A 71 -1.93 5.10 -11.58
C TRP A 71 -3.07 5.62 -12.46
N PHE A 72 -3.99 6.40 -11.88
CA PHE A 72 -5.13 6.93 -12.61
C PHE A 72 -4.76 7.97 -13.67
N LEU A 73 -3.77 8.83 -13.40
CA LEU A 73 -3.38 9.90 -14.31
C LEU A 73 -2.48 9.40 -15.46
N PHE A 74 -1.56 8.46 -15.19
CA PHE A 74 -0.50 8.11 -16.14
C PHE A 74 -0.53 6.66 -16.64
N ALA A 75 -1.03 5.71 -15.85
CA ALA A 75 -1.01 4.29 -16.21
C ALA A 75 -2.30 3.83 -16.88
N ARG A 76 -3.47 4.27 -16.38
CA ARG A 76 -4.79 3.87 -16.87
C ARG A 76 -4.97 4.05 -18.39
N ASN A 77 -4.42 5.12 -18.96
CA ASN A 77 -4.63 5.45 -20.38
C ASN A 77 -3.79 4.61 -21.35
N LYS A 78 -2.83 3.81 -20.85
CA LYS A 78 -1.97 2.97 -21.68
C LYS A 78 -2.62 1.64 -22.10
N GLU A 79 -3.64 1.17 -21.37
CA GLU A 79 -4.36 -0.07 -21.72
C GLU A 79 -5.27 0.08 -22.94
N HIS A 80 -5.75 1.28 -23.25
CA HIS A 80 -6.64 1.51 -24.40
C HIS A 80 -5.92 1.54 -25.76
N LYS A 81 -4.58 1.59 -25.80
CA LYS A 81 -3.80 1.69 -27.04
C LYS A 81 -3.37 0.35 -27.63
N THR A 82 -3.61 -0.77 -26.95
CA THR A 82 -3.10 -2.10 -27.34
C THR A 82 -4.09 -2.94 -28.17
N LYS A 83 -5.19 -2.36 -28.65
CA LYS A 83 -6.27 -3.08 -29.37
C LYS A 83 -6.51 -2.66 -30.83
N ILE A 84 -5.57 -1.94 -31.49
CA ILE A 84 -5.73 -1.47 -32.89
C ILE A 84 -4.57 -1.90 -33.80
N ASP A 85 -3.96 -3.07 -33.60
CA ASP A 85 -3.19 -3.71 -34.70
C ASP A 85 -3.05 -5.22 -34.49
N ARG A 86 -4.06 -5.99 -34.93
CA ARG A 86 -3.93 -7.42 -35.22
C ARG A 86 -4.97 -7.85 -36.25
#